data_AF-A0A662YSK5-F1
#
_entry.id   AF-A0A662YSK5-F1
#
_cell.length_a   1.000
_cell.length_b   1.000
_cell.length_c   1.000
_cell.angle_alpha   90.00
_cell.angle_beta   90.00
_cell.angle_gamma   90.00
#
_symmetry.space_group_name_H-M   'P 1'
#
loop_
_entity.id
_entity.type
_entity.pdbx_description
1 polymer ?
#
loop_
_entity_poly.entity_id
_entity_poly.type
_entity_poly.pdbx_seq_one_letter_code
_entity_poly.pdbx_strand_id
1 'polypeptide(L)' 'MLRKVGLYLDYENGCLSFYNMEIPSHIYSFNDTFTEKLYPVFYAVDNTSLVIADPVCTEYYKTLLPELG' A
#
# COMPACT_ATOMS: atom_id res chain seq x y z
N MET A 1 -0.80 -1.51 -17.30
CA MET A 1 -1.51 -2.40 -16.36
C MET A 1 -0.79 -2.30 -15.04
N LEU A 2 -1.51 -2.11 -13.94
CA LEU A 2 -0.93 -2.05 -12.60
C LEU A 2 -0.48 -3.45 -12.19
N ARG A 3 0.83 -3.69 -12.05
CA ARG A 3 1.36 -5.01 -11.65
C ARG A 3 1.86 -5.07 -10.21
N LYS A 4 2.20 -3.93 -9.62
CA LYS A 4 2.70 -3.84 -8.25
C LYS A 4 2.11 -2.62 -7.55
N VAL A 5 1.54 -2.85 -6.38
CA VAL A 5 0.91 -1.83 -5.54
C VAL A 5 1.67 -1.70 -4.24
N GLY A 6 2.02 -0.47 -3.88
CA GLY A 6 2.55 -0.14 -2.56
C GLY A 6 1.41 0.23 -1.63
N LEU A 7 1.47 -0.26 -0.39
CA LEU A 7 0.55 0.14 0.67
C LEU A 7 1.37 0.84 1.74
N TYR A 8 0.92 2.03 2.15
CA TYR A 8 1.49 2.78 3.25
C TYR A 8 0.40 3.04 4.29
N LEU A 9 0.66 2.66 5.54
CA LEU A 9 -0.25 2.85 6.66
C LEU A 9 0.40 3.82 7.65
N ASP A 10 -0.22 4.98 7.82
CA ASP A 10 0.00 5.88 8.95
C ASP A 10 -1.17 5.70 9.92
N TYR A 11 -0.98 4.81 10.90
CA TYR A 11 -2.05 4.45 11.82
C TYR A 11 -2.46 5.63 12.71
N GLU A 12 -1.48 6.41 13.20
CA GLU A 12 -1.71 7.51 14.13
C GLU A 12 -2.45 8.67 13.47
N ASN A 13 -2.14 8.96 12.20
CA ASN A 13 -2.85 10.00 11.44
C ASN A 13 -4.08 9.47 10.69
N GLY A 14 -4.41 8.19 10.82
CA GLY A 14 -5.62 7.63 10.22
C GLY A 14 -5.57 7.50 8.69
N CYS A 15 -4.38 7.36 8.11
CA CYS A 15 -4.20 7.35 6.66
C CYS A 15 -3.75 5.98 6.13
N LEU A 16 -4.44 5.46 5.13
CA LEU A 16 -4.03 4.29 4.36
C LEU A 16 -3.96 4.65 2.88
N SER A 17 -2.75 4.66 2.32
CA SER A 17 -2.47 5.10 0.96
C SER A 17 -2.00 3.96 0.06
N PHE A 18 -2.42 4.02 -1.20
CA PHE A 18 -2.10 3.06 -2.26
C PHE A 18 -1.33 3.74 -3.37
N TYR A 19 -0.26 3.10 -3.85
CA TYR A 19 0.63 3.66 -4.86
C TYR A 19 0.89 2.68 -6.00
N ASN A 20 1.02 3.21 -7.22
CA ASN A 20 1.57 2.46 -8.33
C ASN A 20 3.09 2.42 -8.19
N MET A 21 3.66 1.21 -8.13
CA MET A 21 5.10 1.04 -7.90
C MET A 21 5.92 0.98 -9.20
N GLU A 22 5.28 0.82 -10.35
CA GLU A 22 5.97 0.80 -11.66
C GLU A 22 6.12 2.22 -12.21
N ILE A 23 5.10 3.04 -12.01
CA ILE A 23 5.12 4.49 -12.24
C ILE A 23 4.84 5.09 -10.88
N PRO A 24 5.87 5.49 -10.10
CA PRO A 24 5.70 5.99 -8.74
C PRO A 24 4.70 7.15 -8.67
N SER A 25 3.46 6.82 -8.33
CA SER A 25 2.34 7.76 -8.30
C SER A 25 1.31 7.31 -7.27
N HIS A 26 0.69 8.30 -6.61
CA HIS A 26 -0.47 8.07 -5.76
C HIS A 26 -1.65 7.50 -6.56
N ILE A 27 -2.34 6.52 -5.99
CA ILE A 27 -3.58 5.96 -6.52
C ILE A 27 -4.76 6.49 -5.71
N TYR A 28 -4.73 6.29 -4.38
CA TYR A 28 -5.82 6.65 -3.49
C TYR A 28 -5.40 6.63 -2.01
N SER A 29 -6.04 7.45 -1.17
CA SER A 29 -5.91 7.44 0.29
C SER A 29 -7.27 7.32 0.97
N PHE A 30 -7.40 6.39 1.90
CA PHE A 30 -8.45 6.41 2.91
C PHE A 30 -7.99 7.25 4.09
N ASN A 31 -8.89 8.08 4.62
CA ASN A 31 -8.68 8.86 5.83
C ASN A 31 -9.79 8.53 6.81
N ASP A 32 -9.45 7.90 7.93
CA ASP A 32 -10.39 7.56 9.00
C ASP A 32 -9.67 7.40 10.33
N THR A 33 -10.39 7.52 11.45
CA THR A 33 -9.81 7.26 12.77
C THR A 33 -9.79 5.75 13.04
N PHE A 34 -8.61 5.14 13.01
CA PHE A 34 -8.47 3.73 13.35
C PHE A 34 -8.52 3.53 14.87
N THR A 35 -9.53 2.82 15.35
CA THR A 35 -9.73 2.53 16.78
C THR A 35 -9.29 1.13 17.19
N GLU A 36 -9.04 0.26 16.21
CA GLU A 36 -8.71 -1.15 16.41
C GLU A 36 -7.53 -1.59 15.54
N LYS A 37 -6.91 -2.69 15.95
CA LYS A 37 -5.80 -3.28 15.20
C LYS A 37 -6.22 -3.66 13.79
N LEU A 38 -5.51 -3.14 12.80
CA LEU A 38 -5.71 -3.47 11.40
C LEU A 38 -4.96 -4.74 11.01
N TYR A 39 -5.56 -5.49 10.08
CA TYR A 39 -4.95 -6.67 9.46
C TYR A 39 -5.05 -6.53 7.93
N PRO A 40 -3.99 -6.88 7.19
CA PRO A 40 -4.05 -6.85 5.74
C PRO A 40 -4.98 -7.95 5.22
N VAL A 41 -5.87 -7.59 4.29
CA VAL A 41 -6.79 -8.52 3.63
C VAL A 41 -6.50 -8.51 2.13
N PHE A 42 -6.33 -9.70 1.57
CA PHE A 42 -6.10 -9.90 0.14
C PHE A 42 -7.20 -10.80 -0.42
N TYR A 43 -7.78 -10.40 -1.54
CA TYR A 43 -8.83 -11.16 -2.21
C TYR A 43 -8.55 -11.18 -3.72
N ALA A 44 -8.50 -12.39 -4.29
CA ALA A 44 -8.38 -12.61 -5.73
C ALA A 44 -9.68 -13.22 -6.24
N VAL A 45 -10.23 -12.68 -7.33
CA VAL A 45 -11.52 -13.11 -7.90
C VAL A 45 -11.36 -14.34 -8.82
N ASP A 46 -10.20 -14.48 -9.44
CA ASP A 46 -9.90 -15.50 -10.44
C ASP A 46 -8.55 -16.19 -10.15
N ASN A 47 -7.99 -16.88 -11.15
CA ASN A 47 -6.68 -17.53 -11.05
C ASN A 47 -5.49 -16.55 -11.00
N THR A 48 -5.72 -15.27 -10.68
CA THR A 48 -4.64 -14.30 -10.49
C THR A 48 -3.89 -14.60 -9.21
N SER A 49 -2.56 -14.77 -9.33
CA SER A 49 -1.67 -14.90 -8.18
C SER A 49 -1.38 -13.54 -7.57
N LEU A 50 -1.74 -13.35 -6.30
CA LEU A 50 -1.27 -12.25 -5.48
C LEU A 50 -0.03 -12.70 -4.71
N VAL A 51 1.06 -11.96 -4.87
CA VAL A 51 2.33 -12.26 -4.20
C VAL A 51 2.70 -11.06 -3.33
N ILE A 52 2.93 -11.31 -2.05
CA ILE A 52 3.52 -10.32 -1.15
C ILE A 52 5.02 -10.26 -1.48
N ALA A 53 5.50 -9.10 -1.89
CA ALA A 53 6.91 -8.91 -2.21
C ALA A 53 7.77 -9.03 -0.94
N ASP A 54 9.01 -9.48 -1.11
CA ASP A 54 9.99 -9.56 -0.02
C ASP A 54 10.20 -8.17 0.62
N PRO A 55 10.13 -8.05 1.96
CA PRO A 55 10.29 -6.78 2.66
C PRO A 55 11.62 -6.08 2.36
N VAL A 56 12.70 -6.79 2.03
CA VAL A 56 14.01 -6.20 1.71
C VAL A 56 13.94 -5.28 0.48
N CYS A 57 13.02 -5.53 -0.46
CA CYS A 57 12.80 -4.67 -1.62
C CYS A 57 11.96 -3.40 -1.32
N THR A 58 11.51 -3.18 -0.09
CA THR A 58 10.54 -2.12 0.26
C THR A 58 11.10 -0.98 1.12
N GLU A 59 12.27 -1.12 1.74
CA GLU A 59 12.87 -0.08 2.59
C GLU A 59 13.11 1.24 1.83
N TYR A 60 13.58 1.19 0.58
CA TYR A 60 13.72 2.37 -0.28
C TYR A 60 12.39 3.12 -0.49
N TYR A 61 11.29 2.38 -0.62
CA TYR A 61 9.99 2.97 -0.88
C TYR A 61 9.32 3.51 0.39
N LYS A 62 9.70 3.01 1.56
CA LYS A 62 9.13 3.45 2.84
C LYS A 62 9.30 4.96 3.07
N THR A 63 10.42 5.55 2.65
CA THR A 63 10.65 6.99 2.75
C THR A 63 10.08 7.78 1.59
N LEU A 64 9.94 7.15 0.42
CA LEU A 64 9.49 7.82 -0.82
C LEU A 64 7.97 7.93 -0.91
N LEU A 65 7.24 6.88 -0.51
CA LEU A 65 5.78 6.81 -0.69
C LEU A 65 5.03 7.98 -0.06
N PRO A 66 5.31 8.42 1.18
CA PRO A 66 4.60 9.56 1.78
C PRO A 66 4.80 10.89 1.04
N GLU A 67 5.90 11.05 0.30
CA GLU A 67 6.18 12.27 -0.47
C GLU A 67 5.48 12.29 -1.83
N LEU A 68 4.97 11.14 -2.29
CA LEU A 68 4.28 11.00 -3.58
C LEU A 68 2.80 11.42 -3.54
N GLY A 69 2.30 11.87 -2.38
CA GLY A 69 0.92 12.36 -2.18
C GLY A 69 0.11 11.54 -1.20
#